data_AF-A0A1F3SUW1-F1
#
_entry.id   AF-A0A1F3SUW1-F1
#
_cell.length_a   1.000
_cell.length_b   1.000
_cell.length_c   1.000
_cell.angle_alpha   90.00
_cell.angle_beta   90.00
_cell.angle_gamma   90.00
#
_symmetry.space_group_name_H-M   'P 1'
#
loop_
_entity.id
_entity.type
_entity.pdbx_description
1 polymer ?
#
loop_
_entity_poly.entity_id
_entity_poly.type
_entity_poly.pdbx_seq_one_letter_code
_entity_poly.pdbx_strand_id
1 'polypeptide(L)'
;MGKTKTSKKRKSFSINDVLIVKAGAGLKAKPHDPDSKLRDLQFIAEALAQAIVTGDKKSFLDILAAHIKSKNISEIERKTKINRSTIYAAIENDANPTLDTIISLIQKSA
;
A
#
# COMPACT_ATOMS: atom_id res chain seq x y z
N MET A 1 21.50 -39.87 -5.86
CA MET A 1 20.59 -38.71 -5.88
C MET A 1 20.67 -38.04 -7.25
N GLY A 2 19.64 -38.17 -8.10
CA GLY A 2 19.65 -37.64 -9.46
C GLY A 2 19.21 -36.18 -9.51
N LYS A 3 19.94 -35.34 -10.24
CA LYS A 3 19.62 -33.91 -10.41
C LYS A 3 18.27 -33.76 -11.13
N THR A 4 17.33 -33.04 -10.52
CA THR A 4 16.03 -32.70 -11.12
C THR A 4 16.25 -31.87 -12.39
N LYS A 5 15.73 -32.34 -13.54
CA LYS A 5 15.80 -31.59 -14.81
C LYS A 5 15.02 -30.29 -14.66
N THR A 6 15.71 -29.16 -14.65
CA THR A 6 15.07 -27.84 -14.68
C THR A 6 14.50 -27.56 -16.06
N SER A 7 13.39 -26.83 -16.09
CA SER A 7 12.69 -26.36 -17.30
C SER A 7 13.69 -25.76 -18.30
N LYS A 8 13.57 -26.13 -19.58
CA LYS A 8 14.33 -25.50 -20.68
C LYS A 8 14.24 -23.97 -20.60
N LYS A 9 15.35 -23.30 -20.92
CA LYS A 9 15.47 -21.83 -20.96
C LYS A 9 14.33 -21.28 -21.84
N ARG A 10 13.41 -20.52 -21.24
CA ARG A 10 12.32 -19.87 -21.99
C ARG A 10 12.95 -18.84 -22.95
N LYS A 11 12.37 -18.67 -24.13
CA LYS A 11 12.79 -17.62 -25.08
C LYS A 11 12.79 -16.27 -24.35
N SER A 12 13.78 -15.43 -24.62
CA SER A 12 13.86 -14.08 -24.08
C SER A 12 12.61 -13.30 -24.48
N PHE A 13 11.97 -12.63 -23.52
CA PHE A 13 10.88 -11.70 -23.81
C PHE A 13 11.42 -10.59 -24.73
N SER A 14 10.76 -10.40 -25.87
CA SER A 14 11.04 -9.32 -26.80
C SER A 14 9.83 -8.41 -26.86
N ILE A 15 10.03 -7.11 -26.63
CA ILE A 15 8.98 -6.08 -26.77
C ILE A 15 8.40 -6.09 -28.20
N ASN A 16 9.18 -6.54 -29.18
CA ASN A 16 8.76 -6.63 -30.58
C ASN A 16 7.80 -7.81 -30.86
N ASP A 17 7.73 -8.81 -29.98
CA ASP A 17 6.86 -9.99 -30.13
C ASP A 17 5.49 -9.81 -29.45
N VAL A 18 5.21 -8.61 -28.93
CA VAL A 18 3.96 -8.30 -28.22
C VAL A 18 2.89 -7.85 -29.22
N LEU A 19 1.68 -8.38 -29.10
CA LEU A 19 0.52 -7.90 -29.85
C LEU A 19 0.23 -6.43 -29.50
N ILE A 20 0.51 -5.52 -30.44
CA ILE A 20 0.14 -4.11 -30.31
C ILE A 20 -1.34 -3.96 -30.63
N VAL A 21 -2.17 -3.84 -29.60
CA VAL A 21 -3.59 -3.51 -29.74
C VAL A 21 -3.74 -1.99 -29.78
N LYS A 22 -4.24 -1.44 -30.88
CA LYS A 22 -4.59 -0.02 -30.95
C LYS A 22 -5.87 0.23 -30.16
N ALA A 23 -5.82 1.20 -29.26
CA ALA A 23 -7.03 1.72 -28.62
C ALA A 23 -7.98 2.26 -29.72
N GLY A 24 -9.29 1.97 -29.60
CA GLY A 24 -10.30 2.45 -30.54
C GLY A 24 -10.29 3.98 -30.69
N ALA A 25 -10.51 4.46 -31.91
CA ALA A 25 -10.52 5.89 -32.20
C ALA A 25 -11.58 6.61 -31.34
N GLY A 26 -11.17 7.67 -30.63
CA GLY A 26 -12.04 8.47 -29.76
C GLY A 26 -11.96 8.14 -28.26
N LEU A 27 -11.16 7.16 -27.84
CA LEU A 27 -10.91 6.92 -26.42
C LEU A 27 -10.08 8.06 -25.81
N LYS A 28 -10.66 8.77 -24.85
CA LYS A 28 -9.97 9.80 -24.07
C LYS A 28 -9.46 9.18 -22.77
N ALA A 29 -8.16 9.29 -22.52
CA ALA A 29 -7.60 8.96 -21.21
C ALA A 29 -8.13 9.95 -20.18
N LYS A 30 -8.51 9.45 -19.00
CA LYS A 30 -8.81 10.27 -17.83
C LYS A 30 -7.66 10.14 -16.83
N PRO A 31 -7.29 11.24 -16.14
CA PRO A 31 -6.37 11.13 -15.02
C PRO A 31 -7.00 10.25 -13.94
N HIS A 32 -6.23 9.26 -13.47
CA HIS A 32 -6.63 8.36 -12.40
C HIS A 32 -5.57 8.45 -11.31
N ASP A 33 -5.96 8.92 -10.13
CA ASP A 33 -5.11 8.89 -8.94
C ASP A 33 -5.45 7.63 -8.12
N PRO A 34 -4.57 6.61 -8.10
CA PRO A 34 -4.80 5.39 -7.33
C PRO A 34 -4.87 5.65 -5.83
N ASP A 35 -4.22 6.71 -5.35
CA ASP A 35 -4.12 7.03 -3.91
C ASP A 35 -5.32 7.85 -3.39
N SER A 36 -6.19 8.32 -4.29
CA SER A 36 -7.30 9.22 -3.95
C SER A 36 -8.17 8.68 -2.80
N LYS A 37 -8.49 7.38 -2.80
CA LYS A 37 -9.24 6.72 -1.73
C LYS A 37 -8.41 6.45 -0.48
N LEU A 38 -7.10 6.24 -0.63
CA LEU A 38 -6.20 5.96 0.49
C LEU A 38 -5.93 7.21 1.34
N ARG A 39 -6.12 8.41 0.76
CA ARG A 39 -6.01 9.69 1.47
C ARG A 39 -7.31 10.11 2.16
N ASP A 40 -8.45 9.52 1.80
CA ASP A 40 -9.74 9.81 2.43
C ASP A 40 -9.79 9.22 3.85
N LEU A 41 -9.82 10.11 4.84
CA LEU A 41 -9.80 9.74 6.25
C LEU A 41 -11.05 8.95 6.65
N GLN A 42 -12.23 9.30 6.10
CA GLN A 42 -13.49 8.64 6.44
C GLN A 42 -13.48 7.20 5.93
N PHE A 43 -13.07 7.02 4.67
CA PHE A 43 -12.94 5.71 4.05
C PHE A 43 -11.96 4.80 4.82
N ILE A 44 -10.81 5.35 5.22
CA ILE A 44 -9.81 4.61 6.00
C ILE A 44 -10.31 4.29 7.41
N ALA A 45 -11.01 5.22 8.08
CA ALA A 45 -11.57 4.99 9.40
C ALA A 45 -12.60 3.85 9.40
N GLU A 46 -13.48 3.82 8.39
CA GLU A 46 -14.46 2.75 8.22
C GLU A 46 -13.79 1.40 7.98
N ALA A 47 -12.77 1.35 7.13
CA ALA A 47 -12.01 0.14 6.83
C ALA A 47 -11.24 -0.39 8.06
N LEU A 48 -10.62 0.50 8.84
CA LEU A 48 -9.95 0.15 10.10
C LEU A 48 -10.94 -0.34 11.16
N ALA A 49 -12.10 0.31 11.28
CA ALA A 49 -13.16 -0.11 12.21
C ALA A 49 -13.69 -1.50 11.85
N GLN A 50 -13.88 -1.79 10.56
CA GLN A 50 -14.29 -3.11 10.10
C GLN A 50 -13.25 -4.18 10.48
N ALA A 51 -11.95 -3.89 10.29
CA ALA A 51 -10.88 -4.82 10.66
C ALA A 51 -10.83 -5.11 12.18
N ILE A 52 -11.15 -4.10 13.02
CA ILE A 52 -11.27 -4.29 14.47
C ILE A 52 -12.46 -5.22 14.78
N VAL A 53 -13.63 -4.97 14.19
CA VAL A 53 -14.85 -5.76 14.42
C VAL A 53 -14.67 -7.22 14.00
N THR A 54 -13.97 -7.48 12.89
CA THR A 54 -13.68 -8.84 12.43
C THR A 54 -12.52 -9.51 13.17
N GLY A 55 -11.78 -8.77 14.01
CA GLY A 55 -10.58 -9.25 14.68
C GLY A 55 -9.40 -9.51 13.73
N ASP A 56 -9.43 -8.97 12.51
CA ASP A 56 -8.39 -9.16 11.52
C ASP A 56 -7.26 -8.14 11.68
N LYS A 57 -6.32 -8.47 12.58
CA LYS A 57 -5.12 -7.67 12.83
C LYS A 57 -4.32 -7.42 11.54
N LYS A 58 -4.23 -8.40 10.65
CA LYS A 58 -3.40 -8.29 9.45
C LYS A 58 -3.99 -7.25 8.49
N SER A 59 -5.29 -7.34 8.23
CA SER A 59 -6.00 -6.33 7.44
C SER A 59 -5.88 -4.94 8.07
N PHE A 60 -5.99 -4.82 9.39
CA PHE A 60 -5.80 -3.53 10.07
C PHE A 60 -4.43 -2.91 9.77
N LEU A 61 -3.35 -3.69 9.89
CA LEU A 61 -1.98 -3.23 9.60
C LEU A 61 -1.79 -2.88 8.13
N ASP A 62 -2.32 -3.69 7.22
CA ASP A 62 -2.24 -3.45 5.77
C ASP A 62 -2.93 -2.12 5.39
N ILE A 63 -4.12 -1.86 5.94
CA ILE A 63 -4.87 -0.62 5.71
C ILE A 63 -4.11 0.58 6.28
N LEU A 64 -3.61 0.47 7.51
CA LEU A 64 -2.82 1.52 8.15
C LEU A 64 -1.55 1.82 7.32
N ALA A 65 -0.84 0.78 6.88
CA ALA A 65 0.36 0.91 6.05
C ALA A 65 0.05 1.59 4.71
N ALA A 66 -1.05 1.22 4.05
CA ALA A 66 -1.48 1.82 2.79
C ALA A 66 -1.80 3.31 2.95
N HIS A 67 -2.51 3.68 4.02
CA HIS A 67 -2.81 5.07 4.33
C HIS A 67 -1.54 5.90 4.53
N ILE A 68 -0.61 5.42 5.36
CA ILE A 68 0.64 6.13 5.65
C ILE A 68 1.54 6.23 4.42
N LYS A 69 1.63 5.18 3.60
CA LYS A 69 2.43 5.17 2.36
C LYS A 69 1.84 6.06 1.26
N SER A 70 0.52 6.29 1.26
CA SER A 70 -0.15 7.22 0.33
C SER A 70 0.15 8.71 0.59
N LYS A 71 0.82 9.00 1.72
CA LYS A 71 1.14 10.34 2.22
C LYS A 71 2.65 10.58 2.29
N ASN A 72 3.03 11.85 2.45
CA ASN A 72 4.44 12.20 2.60
C ASN A 72 4.94 11.90 4.02
N ILE A 73 5.77 10.87 4.15
CA ILE A 73 6.35 10.43 5.43
C ILE A 73 7.15 11.54 6.14
N SER A 74 7.82 12.41 5.38
CA SER A 74 8.56 13.55 5.96
C SER A 74 7.63 14.57 6.63
N GLU A 75 6.42 14.72 6.08
CA GLU A 75 5.40 15.60 6.66
C GLU A 75 4.79 14.97 7.91
N ILE A 76 4.54 13.66 7.88
CA ILE A 76 4.02 12.89 9.02
C ILE A 76 5.01 12.97 10.18
N GLU A 77 6.30 12.76 9.95
CA GLU A 77 7.35 12.90 10.96
C GLU A 77 7.31 14.29 11.63
N ARG A 78 7.21 15.36 10.82
CA ARG A 78 7.11 16.73 11.35
C ARG A 78 5.87 16.96 12.20
N LYS A 79 4.70 16.46 11.76
CA LYS A 79 3.42 16.65 12.46
C LYS A 79 3.31 15.79 13.73
N THR A 80 3.80 14.56 13.67
CA THR A 80 3.69 13.57 14.76
C THR A 80 4.84 13.64 15.76
N LYS A 81 6.00 14.17 15.36
CA LYS A 81 7.28 14.08 16.07
C LYS A 81 7.77 12.63 16.28
N ILE A 82 7.24 11.70 15.50
CA ILE A 82 7.68 10.31 15.48
C ILE A 82 8.76 10.19 14.41
N ASN A 83 9.90 9.59 14.76
CA ASN A 83 10.98 9.40 13.80
C ASN A 83 10.54 8.46 12.64
N ARG A 84 11.20 8.55 11.49
CA ARG A 84 10.87 7.69 10.34
C ARG A 84 10.99 6.20 10.62
N SER A 85 12.01 5.74 11.35
CA SER A 85 12.21 4.30 11.58
C SER A 85 11.09 3.69 12.42
N THR A 86 10.57 4.44 13.40
CA THR A 86 9.42 4.09 14.22
C THR A 86 8.13 4.12 13.40
N ILE A 87 7.96 5.07 12.48
CA ILE A 87 6.82 5.06 11.55
C ILE A 87 6.85 3.78 10.70
N TYR A 88 8.01 3.42 10.13
CA TYR A 88 8.13 2.19 9.34
C TYR A 88 7.90 0.94 10.18
N ALA A 89 8.49 0.85 11.37
CA ALA A 89 8.29 -0.26 12.29
C ALA A 89 6.81 -0.42 12.72
N ALA A 90 6.07 0.70 12.82
CA ALA A 90 4.65 0.69 13.17
C ALA A 90 3.74 0.12 12.07
N ILE A 91 4.20 0.06 10.82
CA ILE A 91 3.41 -0.37 9.65
C ILE A 91 3.95 -1.65 9.00
N GLU A 92 4.83 -2.39 9.67
CA GLU A 92 5.26 -3.72 9.24
C GLU A 92 4.17 -4.77 9.46
N ASN A 93 4.23 -5.87 8.71
CA ASN A 93 3.17 -6.90 8.67
C ASN A 93 2.89 -7.57 10.03
N ASP A 94 3.87 -7.60 10.94
CA ASP A 94 3.74 -8.17 12.30
C ASP A 94 3.87 -7.10 13.39
N ALA A 95 3.73 -5.82 13.03
CA ALA A 95 3.88 -4.72 13.96
C ALA A 95 2.89 -4.81 15.13
N ASN A 96 3.30 -4.27 16.26
CA ASN A 96 2.44 -4.07 17.42
C ASN A 96 2.57 -2.62 17.94
N PRO A 97 2.21 -1.63 17.12
CA PRO A 97 2.30 -0.23 17.52
C PRO A 97 1.37 0.03 18.70
N THR A 98 1.77 0.95 19.58
CA THR A 98 0.91 1.38 20.68
C THR A 98 -0.32 2.11 20.15
N LEU A 99 -1.39 2.10 20.93
CA LEU A 99 -2.61 2.83 20.60
C LEU A 99 -2.32 4.33 20.34
N ASP A 100 -1.45 4.94 21.15
CA ASP A 100 -1.01 6.32 20.97
C ASP A 100 -0.31 6.57 19.63
N THR A 101 0.51 5.61 19.19
CA THR A 101 1.19 5.68 17.88
C THR A 101 0.16 5.62 16.76
N ILE A 102 -0.79 4.69 16.83
CA ILE A 102 -1.87 4.54 15.85
C ILE A 102 -2.70 5.83 15.76
N ILE A 103 -3.17 6.36 16.89
CA ILE A 103 -3.98 7.58 16.94
C ILE A 103 -3.20 8.77 16.37
N SER A 104 -1.93 8.91 16.76
CA SER A 104 -1.06 9.98 16.25
C SER A 104 -0.89 9.88 14.74
N LEU A 105 -0.67 8.68 14.21
CA LEU A 105 -0.52 8.43 12.79
C LEU A 105 -1.81 8.70 12.00
N ILE A 106 -2.98 8.38 12.55
CA ILE A 106 -4.27 8.62 11.85
C ILE A 106 -4.64 10.10 11.91
N GLN A 107 -4.66 10.72 13.10
CA GLN A 107 -5.17 12.09 13.28
C GLN A 107 -4.20 13.16 12.74
N LYS A 108 -2.90 12.98 12.95
CA LYS A 108 -1.90 14.00 12.59
C LYS A 108 -1.29 13.78 11.21
N SER A 109 -1.62 12.68 10.52
CA SER A 109 -1.31 12.57 9.10
C SER A 109 -2.38 13.18 8.20
N ALA A 110 -3.55 13.52 8.75
CA ALA A 110 -4.61 14.22 8.03
C ALA A 110 -4.17 15.62 7.52
#